data_AF-A0A2V6KY64-F1
#
_entry.id   AF-A0A2V6KY64-F1
#
_cell.length_a   1.000
_cell.length_b   1.000
_cell.length_c   1.000
_cell.angle_alpha   90.00
_cell.angle_beta   90.00
_cell.angle_gamma   90.00
#
_symmetry.space_group_name_H-M   'P 1'
#
loop_
_entity.id
_entity.type
_entity.pdbx_description
1 polymer ?
#
loop_
_entity_poly.entity_id
_entity_poly.type
_entity_poly.pdbx_seq_one_letter_code
_entity_poly.pdbx_strand_id
1 'polypeptide(L)'
;QHTAIPRTDADTSDPNFLQAIANTAAFHFPTIEQGGNSLYPSMAQRATSVEVLRILISIGPTETMHFQTWSDKAGNAPQLTAVDPVTGVSVTFPDLDNVGEDLQKSLIMPEPCPFLSRNLPPCSIIRPTKTKGVAMGALKFLTDMGLFIGQSPAFFALMKRLAQAADAAQREG
;
A
#
# COMPACT_ATOMS: atom_id res chain seq x y z
N GLN A 1 -16.69 13.59 5.90
CA GLN A 1 -15.31 13.11 6.12
C GLN A 1 -15.38 12.18 7.33
N HIS A 2 -14.97 10.93 7.19
CA HIS A 2 -15.03 9.92 8.27
C HIS A 2 -13.62 9.67 8.80
N THR A 3 -13.49 9.39 10.09
CA THR A 3 -12.19 9.14 10.70
C THR A 3 -11.70 7.75 10.33
N ALA A 4 -10.41 7.62 9.97
CA ALA A 4 -9.77 6.33 9.69
C ALA A 4 -9.35 5.59 10.97
N ILE A 5 -9.45 6.25 12.12
CA ILE A 5 -9.14 5.73 13.45
C ILE A 5 -10.34 5.92 14.39
N PRO A 6 -10.43 5.12 15.47
CA PRO A 6 -11.36 5.39 16.57
C PRO A 6 -11.26 6.84 17.04
N ARG A 7 -12.41 7.50 17.18
CA ARG A 7 -12.52 8.89 17.65
C ARG A 7 -12.21 8.98 19.14
N THR A 8 -12.69 7.98 19.88
CA THR A 8 -12.52 7.83 21.33
C THR A 8 -12.60 6.34 21.70
N ASP A 9 -12.25 5.98 22.93
CA ASP A 9 -12.38 4.60 23.43
C ASP A 9 -13.81 4.05 23.35
N ALA A 10 -14.83 4.92 23.33
CA ALA A 10 -16.23 4.51 23.18
C ALA A 10 -16.49 3.81 21.83
N ASP A 11 -15.67 4.06 20.80
CA ASP A 11 -15.79 3.37 19.51
C ASP A 11 -15.40 1.88 19.59
N THR A 12 -14.86 1.43 20.73
CA THR A 12 -14.48 0.03 20.96
C THR A 12 -15.57 -0.78 21.70
N SER A 13 -16.68 -0.15 22.09
CA SER A 13 -17.70 -0.82 22.91
C SER A 13 -18.66 -1.70 22.13
N ASP A 14 -18.89 -1.41 20.84
CA ASP A 14 -19.72 -2.25 19.96
C ASP A 14 -18.83 -3.33 19.31
N PRO A 15 -19.09 -4.63 19.53
CA PRO A 15 -18.24 -5.70 19.00
C PRO A 15 -18.17 -5.75 17.47
N ASN A 16 -19.26 -5.44 16.77
CA ASN A 16 -19.28 -5.42 15.31
C ASN A 16 -18.50 -4.22 14.79
N PHE A 17 -18.67 -3.04 15.39
CA PHE A 17 -17.93 -1.85 14.99
C PHE A 17 -16.43 -1.98 15.31
N LEU A 18 -16.07 -2.58 16.45
CA LEU A 18 -14.69 -2.91 16.79
C LEU A 18 -14.07 -3.87 15.76
N GLN A 19 -14.81 -4.90 15.34
CA GLN A 19 -14.34 -5.80 14.28
C GLN A 19 -14.20 -5.07 12.94
N ALA A 20 -15.10 -4.13 12.62
CA ALA A 20 -14.96 -3.29 11.43
C ALA A 20 -13.69 -2.44 11.48
N ILE A 21 -13.36 -1.85 12.63
CA ILE A 21 -12.11 -1.11 12.85
C ILE A 21 -10.90 -2.04 12.63
N ALA A 22 -10.92 -3.24 13.21
CA ALA A 22 -9.85 -4.22 13.06
C ALA A 22 -9.68 -4.66 11.59
N ASN A 23 -10.78 -4.92 10.89
CA ASN A 23 -10.76 -5.27 9.47
C ASN A 23 -10.22 -4.10 8.64
N THR A 24 -10.71 -2.87 8.86
CA THR A 24 -10.19 -1.68 8.16
C THR A 24 -8.69 -1.54 8.35
N ALA A 25 -8.18 -1.73 9.57
CA ALA A 25 -6.75 -1.73 9.84
C ALA A 25 -6.03 -2.84 9.04
N ALA A 26 -6.57 -4.07 9.06
CA ALA A 26 -6.00 -5.21 8.33
C ALA A 26 -5.88 -4.94 6.82
N PHE A 27 -6.81 -4.21 6.20
CA PHE A 27 -6.72 -3.80 4.78
C PHE A 27 -5.85 -2.54 4.55
N HIS A 28 -5.73 -1.66 5.55
CA HIS A 28 -4.93 -0.45 5.46
C HIS A 28 -3.43 -0.75 5.42
N PHE A 29 -2.93 -1.63 6.30
CA PHE A 29 -1.51 -1.97 6.34
C PHE A 29 -0.96 -2.48 4.99
N PRO A 30 -1.51 -3.53 4.34
CA PRO A 30 -0.95 -4.01 3.08
C PRO A 30 -1.08 -2.97 1.96
N THR A 31 -2.01 -2.02 2.05
CA THR A 31 -2.08 -0.88 1.11
C THR A 31 -0.83 0.00 1.19
N ILE A 32 -0.33 0.27 2.40
CA ILE A 32 0.89 1.06 2.62
C ILE A 32 2.14 0.26 2.21
N GLU A 33 2.25 -0.99 2.65
CA GLU A 33 3.40 -1.85 2.36
C GLU A 33 3.52 -2.16 0.86
N GLN A 34 2.40 -2.28 0.14
CA GLN A 34 2.39 -2.38 -1.31
C GLN A 34 3.04 -1.15 -1.96
N GLY A 35 2.81 0.04 -1.38
CA GLY A 35 3.45 1.29 -1.79
C GLY A 35 4.96 1.20 -1.65
N GLY A 36 5.47 0.84 -0.47
CA GLY A 36 6.91 0.64 -0.20
C GLY A 36 7.53 -0.37 -1.16
N ASN A 37 6.96 -1.57 -1.24
CA ASN A 37 7.38 -2.66 -2.13
C ASN A 37 7.40 -2.26 -3.62
N SER A 38 6.65 -1.24 -4.05
CA SER A 38 6.72 -0.69 -5.41
C SER A 38 7.73 0.46 -5.54
N LEU A 39 7.78 1.33 -4.54
CA LEU A 39 8.58 2.57 -4.52
C LEU A 39 10.07 2.28 -4.45
N TYR A 40 10.52 1.48 -3.50
CA TYR A 40 11.95 1.21 -3.28
C TYR A 40 12.66 0.64 -4.52
N PRO A 41 12.18 -0.44 -5.17
CA PRO A 41 12.86 -0.97 -6.36
C PRO A 41 12.74 -0.05 -7.58
N SER A 42 11.68 0.75 -7.69
CA SER A 42 11.54 1.74 -8.75
C SER A 42 12.52 2.91 -8.56
N MET A 43 12.65 3.41 -7.33
CA MET A 43 13.57 4.48 -6.99
C MET A 43 15.03 4.03 -7.01
N ALA A 44 15.32 2.76 -6.71
CA ALA A 44 16.67 2.20 -6.78
C ALA A 44 17.25 2.28 -8.21
N GLN A 45 16.40 2.21 -9.23
CA GLN A 45 16.82 2.40 -10.63
C GLN A 45 17.13 3.87 -10.98
N ARG A 46 16.69 4.82 -10.15
CA ARG A 46 16.89 6.27 -10.31
C ARG A 46 17.97 6.85 -9.41
N ALA A 47 18.31 6.17 -8.33
CA ALA A 47 19.28 6.65 -7.35
C ALA A 47 20.65 6.87 -7.99
N THR A 48 21.15 8.10 -7.86
CA THR A 48 22.49 8.50 -8.32
C THR A 48 23.56 8.11 -7.29
N SER A 49 23.31 8.36 -6.01
CA SER A 49 24.23 7.99 -4.92
C SER A 49 24.18 6.49 -4.64
N VAL A 50 25.36 5.86 -4.58
CA VAL A 50 25.51 4.46 -4.16
C VAL A 50 25.04 4.26 -2.72
N GLU A 51 25.19 5.24 -1.84
CA GLU A 51 24.69 5.17 -0.47
C GLU A 51 23.17 5.17 -0.43
N VAL A 52 22.53 6.03 -1.22
CA VAL A 52 21.06 6.03 -1.37
C VAL A 52 20.58 4.71 -1.98
N LEU A 53 21.27 4.20 -3.01
CA LEU A 53 20.95 2.89 -3.59
C LEU A 53 21.00 1.79 -2.53
N ARG A 54 22.05 1.75 -1.70
CA ARG A 54 22.18 0.78 -0.59
C ARG A 54 21.00 0.87 0.36
N ILE A 55 20.59 2.08 0.75
CA ILE A 55 19.41 2.29 1.60
C ILE A 55 18.16 1.71 0.93
N LEU A 56 17.89 2.06 -0.33
CA LEU A 56 16.68 1.65 -1.03
C LEU A 56 16.58 0.13 -1.19
N ILE A 57 17.68 -0.54 -1.56
CA ILE A 57 17.69 -2.00 -1.75
C ILE A 57 17.75 -2.77 -0.43
N SER A 58 18.15 -2.13 0.68
CA SER A 58 18.09 -2.74 2.01
C SER A 58 16.72 -2.62 2.67
N ILE A 59 16.01 -1.50 2.46
CA ILE A 59 14.66 -1.31 3.01
C ILE A 59 13.61 -2.04 2.16
N GLY A 60 13.75 -2.03 0.83
CA GLY A 60 12.77 -2.62 -0.09
C GLY A 60 12.31 -4.04 0.29
N PRO A 61 13.23 -5.00 0.55
CA PRO A 61 12.86 -6.35 0.97
C PRO A 61 12.08 -6.42 2.29
N THR A 62 12.31 -5.50 3.24
CA THR A 62 11.53 -5.43 4.48
C THR A 62 10.07 -5.13 4.20
N GLU A 63 9.79 -4.16 3.32
CA GLU A 63 8.43 -3.82 2.90
C GLU A 63 7.77 -4.94 2.09
N THR A 64 8.55 -5.71 1.33
CA THR A 64 8.04 -6.92 0.67
C THR A 64 7.57 -7.96 1.69
N MET A 65 8.36 -8.20 2.75
CA MET A 65 7.98 -9.13 3.83
C MET A 65 6.76 -8.62 4.62
N HIS A 66 6.72 -7.32 4.92
CA HIS A 66 5.58 -6.69 5.56
C HIS A 66 4.31 -6.82 4.71
N PHE A 67 4.40 -6.53 3.40
CA PHE A 67 3.29 -6.68 2.48
C PHE A 67 2.74 -8.10 2.49
N GLN A 68 3.60 -9.12 2.40
CA GLN A 68 3.17 -10.51 2.45
C GLN A 68 2.44 -10.82 3.77
N THR A 69 3.02 -10.40 4.91
CA THR A 69 2.43 -10.63 6.24
C THR A 69 1.06 -9.99 6.36
N TRP A 70 0.94 -8.72 5.98
CA TRP A 70 -0.30 -7.97 6.10
C TRP A 70 -1.34 -8.36 5.05
N SER A 71 -0.92 -8.80 3.87
CA SER A 71 -1.81 -9.34 2.84
C SER A 71 -2.47 -10.64 3.33
N ASP A 72 -1.72 -11.52 3.99
CA ASP A 72 -2.29 -12.72 4.64
C ASP A 72 -3.28 -12.32 5.75
N LYS A 73 -2.95 -11.33 6.59
CA LYS A 73 -3.90 -10.83 7.60
C LYS A 73 -5.17 -10.25 7.00
N ALA A 74 -5.07 -9.47 5.93
CA ALA A 74 -6.23 -8.91 5.23
C ALA A 74 -7.08 -10.00 4.60
N GLY A 75 -6.46 -10.99 3.96
CA GLY A 75 -7.17 -12.13 3.37
C GLY A 75 -7.95 -12.93 4.42
N ASN A 76 -7.45 -13.00 5.66
CA ASN A 76 -8.10 -13.69 6.77
C ASN A 76 -9.07 -12.81 7.59
N ALA A 77 -9.34 -11.58 7.16
CA ALA A 77 -10.33 -10.73 7.83
C ALA A 77 -11.73 -11.37 7.75
N PRO A 78 -12.48 -11.48 8.86
CA PRO A 78 -13.81 -12.06 8.86
C PRO A 78 -14.78 -11.22 8.03
N GLN A 79 -15.71 -11.89 7.32
CA GLN A 79 -16.84 -11.22 6.71
C GLN A 79 -17.65 -10.47 7.78
N LEU A 80 -18.10 -9.26 7.45
CA LEU A 80 -18.80 -8.42 8.41
C LEU A 80 -19.56 -7.32 7.68
N THR A 81 -20.79 -7.04 8.11
CA THR A 81 -21.42 -5.74 7.88
C THR A 81 -21.60 -5.06 9.22
N ALA A 82 -21.06 -3.86 9.37
CA ALA A 82 -21.16 -3.07 10.59
C ALA A 82 -21.65 -1.66 10.25
N VAL A 83 -22.44 -1.09 11.16
CA VAL A 83 -22.92 0.30 11.07
C VAL A 83 -22.27 1.07 12.21
N ASP A 84 -21.61 2.18 11.90
CA ASP A 84 -21.09 3.10 12.91
C ASP A 84 -22.26 3.64 13.75
N PRO A 85 -22.31 3.37 15.07
CA PRO A 85 -23.42 3.79 15.92
C PRO A 85 -23.54 5.32 16.07
N VAL A 86 -22.48 6.08 15.74
CA VAL A 86 -22.46 7.55 15.85
C VAL A 86 -22.82 8.22 14.53
N THR A 87 -22.29 7.74 13.40
CA THR A 87 -22.50 8.39 12.09
C THR A 87 -23.55 7.71 11.22
N GLY A 88 -23.95 6.47 11.54
CA GLY A 88 -24.84 5.67 10.72
C GLY A 88 -24.21 5.13 9.43
N VAL A 89 -22.91 5.33 9.21
CA VAL A 89 -22.20 4.78 8.04
C VAL A 89 -22.12 3.26 8.14
N SER A 90 -22.49 2.58 7.06
CA SER A 90 -22.32 1.13 6.93
C SER A 90 -21.03 0.79 6.19
N VAL A 91 -20.31 -0.21 6.66
CA VAL A 91 -19.16 -0.83 5.99
C VAL A 91 -19.39 -2.33 5.89
N THR A 92 -19.09 -2.89 4.72
CA THR A 92 -19.20 -4.33 4.45
C THR A 92 -17.85 -4.88 4.00
N PHE A 93 -17.39 -5.93 4.68
CA PHE A 93 -16.29 -6.79 4.29
C PHE A 93 -16.86 -8.07 3.70
N PRO A 94 -16.54 -8.39 2.43
CA PRO A 94 -17.09 -9.57 1.76
C PRO A 94 -16.51 -10.86 2.35
N ASP A 95 -17.20 -11.97 2.07
CA ASP A 95 -16.63 -13.30 2.29
C ASP A 95 -15.49 -13.56 1.28
N LEU A 96 -14.30 -13.85 1.80
CA LEU A 96 -13.10 -14.16 1.03
C LEU A 96 -12.75 -15.65 1.01
N ASP A 97 -13.58 -16.53 1.61
CA ASP A 97 -13.29 -17.97 1.67
C ASP A 97 -13.59 -18.69 0.35
N ASN A 98 -14.52 -18.17 -0.45
CA ASN A 98 -15.05 -18.84 -1.66
C ASN A 98 -14.82 -18.03 -2.95
N VAL A 99 -13.62 -17.48 -3.12
CA VAL A 99 -13.29 -16.54 -4.21
C VAL A 99 -12.66 -17.19 -5.46
N GLY A 100 -12.52 -18.51 -5.48
CA GLY A 100 -11.84 -19.26 -6.54
C GLY A 100 -10.35 -19.47 -6.27
N GLU A 101 -9.74 -20.41 -7.00
CA GLU A 101 -8.35 -20.84 -6.79
C GLU A 101 -7.37 -19.66 -6.91
N ASP A 102 -7.45 -18.90 -8.00
CA ASP A 102 -6.55 -17.76 -8.28
C ASP A 102 -6.62 -16.63 -7.25
N LEU A 103 -7.70 -16.56 -6.47
CA LEU A 103 -7.93 -15.53 -5.47
C LEU A 103 -7.86 -16.08 -4.04
N GLN A 104 -7.50 -17.35 -3.87
CA GLN A 104 -7.43 -17.98 -2.57
C GLN A 104 -6.43 -17.26 -1.66
N LYS A 105 -6.90 -16.84 -0.48
CA LYS A 105 -6.14 -16.01 0.48
C LYS A 105 -4.84 -16.63 1.01
N SER A 106 -4.68 -17.95 0.91
CA SER A 106 -3.49 -18.68 1.39
C SER A 106 -2.37 -18.81 0.34
N LEU A 107 -2.54 -18.25 -0.85
CA LEU A 107 -1.49 -18.25 -1.87
C LEU A 107 -0.41 -17.24 -1.49
N ILE A 108 0.80 -17.73 -1.21
CA ILE A 108 1.95 -16.90 -0.81
C ILE A 108 2.94 -16.64 -1.93
N MET A 109 2.94 -17.49 -2.98
CA MET A 109 3.84 -17.36 -4.12
C MET A 109 3.10 -16.64 -5.25
N PRO A 110 3.69 -15.60 -5.87
CA PRO A 110 3.07 -14.93 -6.99
C PRO A 110 3.04 -15.85 -8.22
N GLU A 111 1.86 -15.96 -8.83
CA GLU A 111 1.68 -16.69 -10.08
C GLU A 111 2.55 -16.11 -11.21
N PRO A 112 3.15 -16.95 -12.07
CA PRO A 112 3.88 -16.47 -13.23
C PRO A 112 3.00 -15.61 -14.14
N CYS A 113 3.49 -14.43 -14.53
CA CYS A 113 2.78 -13.54 -15.44
C CYS A 113 3.69 -13.03 -16.57
N PRO A 114 3.13 -12.56 -17.70
CA PRO A 114 3.93 -11.89 -18.72
C PRO A 114 4.61 -10.64 -18.15
N PHE A 115 5.95 -10.59 -18.23
CA PHE A 115 6.74 -9.48 -17.72
C PHE A 115 7.78 -9.00 -18.75
N LEU A 116 7.99 -7.68 -18.81
CA LEU A 116 8.84 -6.94 -19.76
C LEU A 116 8.47 -7.09 -21.25
N SER A 117 8.25 -8.30 -21.73
CA SER A 117 7.86 -8.62 -23.11
C SER A 117 7.08 -9.94 -23.15
N ARG A 118 6.05 -10.01 -23.99
CA ARG A 118 5.30 -11.27 -24.25
C ARG A 118 6.10 -12.28 -25.07
N ASN A 119 7.26 -11.90 -25.60
CA ASN A 119 8.19 -12.80 -26.29
C ASN A 119 9.09 -13.57 -25.32
N LEU A 120 9.06 -13.24 -24.03
CA LEU A 120 9.77 -13.96 -22.97
C LEU A 120 8.79 -14.89 -22.23
N PRO A 121 9.27 -16.01 -21.65
CA PRO A 121 8.45 -16.85 -20.79
C PRO A 121 7.87 -16.06 -19.60
N PRO A 122 6.65 -16.40 -19.14
CA PRO A 122 6.11 -15.85 -17.90
C PRO A 122 7.06 -16.09 -16.72
N CYS A 123 7.10 -15.15 -15.79
CA CYS A 123 7.86 -15.31 -14.55
C CYS A 123 7.11 -14.70 -13.35
N SER A 124 7.41 -15.22 -12.17
CA SER A 124 6.86 -14.73 -10.91
C SER A 124 7.56 -13.43 -10.53
N ILE A 125 6.80 -12.35 -10.49
CA ILE A 125 7.24 -11.04 -10.01
C ILE A 125 6.28 -10.56 -8.94
N ILE A 126 6.78 -9.73 -8.02
CA ILE A 126 5.94 -9.14 -6.99
C ILE A 126 5.24 -7.89 -7.53
N ARG A 127 5.99 -6.99 -8.17
CA ARG A 127 5.48 -5.74 -8.75
C ARG A 127 6.31 -5.29 -9.96
N PRO A 128 5.71 -4.61 -10.96
CA PRO A 128 6.47 -3.89 -11.97
C PRO A 128 7.28 -2.74 -11.34
N THR A 129 8.50 -2.53 -11.82
CA THR A 129 9.43 -1.54 -11.26
C THR A 129 9.67 -0.34 -12.20
N LYS A 130 8.69 -0.03 -13.07
CA LYS A 130 8.79 1.11 -13.99
C LYS A 130 8.86 2.41 -13.20
N THR A 131 9.80 3.28 -13.58
CA THR A 131 10.22 4.42 -12.75
C THR A 131 9.55 5.74 -13.10
N LYS A 132 8.78 5.82 -14.18
CA LYS A 132 8.21 7.08 -14.67
C LYS A 132 7.08 7.56 -13.74
N GLY A 133 7.31 8.67 -13.05
CA GLY A 133 6.28 9.32 -12.23
C GLY A 133 6.00 8.60 -10.91
N VAL A 134 6.91 7.75 -10.44
CA VAL A 134 6.67 6.92 -9.27
C VAL A 134 6.61 7.76 -7.98
N ALA A 135 7.48 8.76 -7.84
CA ALA A 135 7.51 9.62 -6.67
C ALA A 135 6.33 10.60 -6.66
N MET A 136 6.02 11.22 -7.80
CA MET A 136 4.83 12.06 -7.94
C MET A 136 3.53 11.27 -7.78
N GLY A 137 3.49 10.04 -8.28
CA GLY A 137 2.38 9.12 -8.11
C GLY A 137 2.15 8.78 -6.64
N ALA A 138 3.21 8.46 -5.88
CA ALA A 138 3.11 8.21 -4.45
C ALA A 138 2.64 9.43 -3.67
N LEU A 139 3.20 10.62 -3.94
CA LEU A 139 2.74 11.85 -3.31
C LEU A 139 1.26 12.12 -3.58
N LYS A 140 0.81 11.94 -4.83
CA LYS A 140 -0.60 12.07 -5.20
C LYS A 140 -1.46 11.07 -4.44
N PHE A 141 -1.09 9.79 -4.45
CA PHE A 141 -1.82 8.74 -3.75
C PHE A 141 -1.98 9.05 -2.26
N LEU A 142 -0.89 9.37 -1.56
CA LEU A 142 -0.93 9.68 -0.12
C LEU A 142 -1.76 10.94 0.17
N THR A 143 -1.72 11.93 -0.72
CA THR A 143 -2.55 13.14 -0.62
C THR A 143 -4.04 12.82 -0.81
N ASP A 144 -4.39 12.03 -1.82
CA ASP A 144 -5.77 11.63 -2.11
C ASP A 144 -6.36 10.74 -1.00
N MET A 145 -5.52 9.94 -0.35
CA MET A 145 -5.86 9.16 0.85
C MET A 145 -6.07 10.04 2.09
N GLY A 146 -5.82 11.34 2.00
CA GLY A 146 -6.01 12.29 3.09
C GLY A 146 -4.90 12.28 4.14
N LEU A 147 -3.76 11.62 3.90
CA LEU A 147 -2.68 11.51 4.89
C LEU A 147 -2.16 12.87 5.36
N PHE A 148 -2.22 13.88 4.48
CA PHE A 148 -1.69 15.21 4.74
C PHE A 148 -2.78 16.27 5.00
N ILE A 149 -4.00 15.86 5.37
CA ILE A 149 -5.07 16.80 5.76
C ILE A 149 -4.57 17.69 6.91
N GLY A 150 -4.81 19.00 6.80
CA GLY A 150 -4.38 19.99 7.79
C GLY A 150 -2.95 20.53 7.59
N GLN A 151 -2.17 19.97 6.65
CA GLN A 151 -0.85 20.51 6.32
C GLN A 151 -0.93 21.81 5.51
N SER A 152 0.11 22.65 5.66
CA SER A 152 0.16 23.96 5.01
C SER A 152 0.42 23.88 3.49
N PRO A 153 0.06 24.91 2.70
CA PRO A 153 0.47 24.98 1.29
C PRO A 153 1.98 24.86 1.08
N ALA A 154 2.78 25.37 2.02
CA ALA A 154 4.25 25.27 1.97
C ALA A 154 4.75 23.82 2.10
N PHE A 155 4.08 22.99 2.91
CA PHE A 155 4.36 21.55 3.00
C PHE A 155 4.17 20.88 1.63
N PHE A 156 3.03 21.11 0.98
CA PHE A 156 2.75 20.52 -0.34
C PHE A 156 3.71 21.03 -1.42
N ALA A 157 4.12 22.30 -1.36
CA ALA A 157 5.14 22.84 -2.25
C ALA A 157 6.51 22.17 -2.05
N LEU A 158 6.90 21.88 -0.80
CA LEU A 158 8.12 21.14 -0.50
C LEU A 158 8.04 19.69 -1.00
N MET A 159 6.98 18.96 -0.63
CA MET A 159 6.80 17.55 -1.03
C MET A 159 6.77 17.39 -2.55
N LYS A 160 6.09 18.29 -3.27
CA LYS A 160 6.06 18.26 -4.73
C LYS A 160 7.45 18.47 -5.34
N ARG A 161 8.25 19.41 -4.82
CA ARG A 161 9.63 19.61 -5.29
C ARG A 161 10.49 18.37 -5.05
N LEU A 162 10.37 17.73 -3.88
CA LEU A 162 11.10 16.50 -3.57
C LEU A 162 10.70 15.35 -4.51
N ALA A 163 9.41 15.16 -4.73
CA ALA A 163 8.91 14.12 -5.64
C ALA A 163 9.33 14.38 -7.10
N GLN A 164 9.31 15.63 -7.56
CA GLN A 164 9.80 16.02 -8.89
C GLN A 164 11.30 15.74 -9.04
N ALA A 165 12.11 16.09 -8.03
CA ALA A 165 13.55 15.82 -8.04
C ALA A 165 13.83 14.30 -8.05
N ALA A 166 13.09 13.52 -7.25
CA ALA A 166 13.20 12.07 -7.22
C ALA A 166 12.84 11.42 -8.57
N ASP A 167 11.76 11.85 -9.22
CA ASP A 167 11.38 11.37 -10.55
C ASP A 167 12.35 11.84 -11.65
N ALA A 168 13.04 12.96 -11.45
CA ALA A 168 14.05 13.47 -12.38
C ALA A 168 15.42 12.81 -12.22
N ALA A 169 15.73 12.25 -11.03
CA ALA A 169 17.03 11.66 -10.72
C ALA A 169 17.38 10.53 -11.68
N GLN A 170 18.56 10.59 -12.30
CA GLN A 170 19.06 9.56 -13.21
C GLN A 170 20.24 8.85 -12.58
N ARG A 171 20.32 7.55 -12.81
CA ARG A 171 21.49 6.78 -12.42
C ARG A 171 22.66 7.20 -13.30
N GLU A 172 23.79 7.52 -12.69
CA GLU A 172 25.05 7.71 -13.42
C GLU A 172 25.44 6.35 -14.02
N GLY A 173 25.70 6.34 -15.33
CA GLY A 173 26.08 5.15 -16.10
C GLY A 173 27.51 4.72 -15.86
#